data_AF-A0A956MY27-F1
#
_entry.id   AF-A0A956MY27-F1
#
_cell.length_a   1.000
_cell.length_b   1.000
_cell.length_c   1.000
_cell.angle_alpha   90.00
_cell.angle_beta   90.00
_cell.angle_gamma   90.00
#
_symmetry.space_group_name_H-M   'P 1'
#
loop_
_entity.id
_entity.type
_entity.pdbx_description
1 polymer ?
#
loop_
_entity_poly.entity_id
_entity_poly.type
_entity_poly.pdbx_seq_one_letter_code
_entity_poly.pdbx_strand_id
1 'polypeptide(L)'
;MDKSSMSISRNNINSEKINIHLLNYIDSNVIIFSLIGFLLSRTILIGSIAPLGIAFFLGISKVERYRIPIFISTIIGVISSGNSIPYILKYIICLFIFMIISNKIKNINSYLKLSFIGAFIIFPISLGQVILSNKYLYDILLCSMEAIITFISIYIFSFGINLITNINNRISVRVEESIALSFIAIFSIIGIGNIEILGVSIQTVLATVLILITCIIGGATMGASSGVVVGIAFLVNNISSAIYMGIYSVAGLVGGTLNKLGKYFSILGYVLSWAMVYAYTSGIESNIHQIRDMLIASLIVVILPNKIFNKIEKLLK
;
A
#
# COMPACT_ATOMS: atom_id res chain seq x y z
N MET A 1 1.09 20.98 58.02
CA MET A 1 1.84 20.79 56.76
C MET A 1 1.23 19.61 56.03
N ASP A 2 0.10 19.75 55.33
CA ASP A 2 -0.60 18.60 54.71
C ASP A 2 -1.58 19.01 53.58
N LYS A 3 -1.13 19.89 52.67
CA LYS A 3 -1.88 20.16 51.42
C LYS A 3 -1.05 19.96 50.14
N SER A 4 0.28 19.94 50.25
CA SER A 4 1.18 19.73 49.12
C SER A 4 1.43 18.24 48.81
N SER A 5 1.39 17.35 49.81
CA SER A 5 1.56 15.90 49.62
C SER A 5 0.36 15.24 48.92
N MET A 6 -0.85 15.77 49.14
CA MET A 6 -2.10 15.26 48.58
C MET A 6 -2.37 15.71 47.13
N SER A 7 -1.77 16.81 46.68
CA SER A 7 -1.86 17.28 45.28
C SER A 7 -0.87 16.58 44.36
N ILE A 8 0.31 16.23 44.86
CA ILE A 8 1.35 15.53 44.11
C ILE A 8 0.94 14.06 43.82
N SER A 9 0.33 13.37 44.78
CA SER A 9 -0.15 12.00 44.57
C SER A 9 -1.34 11.91 43.61
N ARG A 10 -2.25 12.90 43.61
CA ARG A 10 -3.39 12.97 42.66
C ARG A 10 -2.94 13.23 41.22
N ASN A 11 -1.89 14.02 41.01
CA ASN A 11 -1.37 14.30 39.66
C ASN A 11 -0.63 13.09 39.07
N ASN A 12 0.11 12.32 39.89
CA ASN A 12 0.78 11.11 39.41
C ASN A 12 -0.22 10.00 39.04
N ILE A 13 -1.27 9.78 39.85
CA ILE A 13 -2.32 8.80 39.56
C ILE A 13 -3.12 9.17 38.28
N ASN A 14 -3.36 10.46 38.05
CA ASN A 14 -3.99 10.92 36.80
C ASN A 14 -3.06 10.78 35.59
N SER A 15 -1.76 11.05 35.73
CA SER A 15 -0.79 10.88 34.63
C SER A 15 -0.59 9.40 34.25
N GLU A 16 -0.58 8.48 35.22
CA GLU A 16 -0.53 7.04 34.96
C GLU A 16 -1.84 6.52 34.37
N LYS A 17 -3.01 6.98 34.84
CA LYS A 17 -4.32 6.64 34.23
C LYS A 17 -4.49 7.20 32.82
N ILE A 18 -3.96 8.40 32.55
CA ILE A 18 -3.92 9.00 31.20
C ILE A 18 -2.98 8.19 30.30
N ASN A 19 -1.81 7.78 30.78
CA ASN A 19 -0.89 6.92 30.01
C ASN A 19 -1.50 5.53 29.72
N ILE A 20 -2.19 4.93 30.68
CA ILE A 20 -2.86 3.62 30.49
C ILE A 20 -4.06 3.74 29.51
N HIS A 21 -4.80 4.85 29.53
CA HIS A 21 -5.85 5.11 28.53
C HIS A 21 -5.30 5.46 27.14
N LEU A 22 -4.13 6.09 27.03
CA LEU A 22 -3.44 6.36 25.77
C LEU A 22 -2.87 5.07 25.15
N LEU A 23 -2.32 4.17 25.97
CA LEU A 23 -1.89 2.84 25.52
C LEU A 23 -3.06 1.98 25.02
N ASN A 24 -4.26 2.13 25.60
CA ASN A 24 -5.49 1.52 25.07
C ASN A 24 -6.07 2.21 23.83
N TYR A 25 -5.54 3.38 23.43
CA TYR A 25 -5.95 4.08 22.21
C TYR A 25 -5.14 3.68 20.97
N ILE A 26 -3.96 3.08 21.17
CA ILE A 26 -3.14 2.54 20.09
C ILE A 26 -3.64 1.13 19.76
N ASP A 27 -4.74 1.07 19.02
CA ASP A 27 -5.13 -0.17 18.35
C ASP A 27 -4.01 -0.58 17.38
N SER A 28 -3.80 -1.88 17.21
CA SER A 28 -2.92 -2.44 16.17
C SER A 28 -3.21 -1.84 14.79
N ASN A 29 -4.48 -1.56 14.49
CA ASN A 29 -4.90 -0.92 13.24
C ASN A 29 -4.37 0.51 13.08
N VAL A 30 -4.21 1.28 14.16
CA VAL A 30 -3.63 2.63 14.10
C VAL A 30 -2.19 2.56 13.62
N ILE A 31 -1.41 1.63 14.18
CA ILE A 31 0.00 1.41 13.82
C ILE A 31 0.11 0.92 12.37
N ILE A 32 -0.72 -0.03 11.98
CA ILE A 32 -0.72 -0.58 10.62
C ILE A 32 -1.04 0.52 9.61
N PHE A 33 -2.11 1.29 9.83
CA PHE A 33 -2.48 2.35 8.90
C PHE A 33 -1.52 3.52 8.90
N SER A 34 -0.88 3.87 10.02
CA SER A 34 0.15 4.91 10.04
C SER A 34 1.40 4.47 9.27
N LEU A 35 1.83 3.21 9.42
CA LEU A 35 2.92 2.65 8.63
C LEU A 35 2.61 2.66 7.13
N ILE A 36 1.40 2.22 6.75
CA ILE A 36 0.94 2.25 5.36
C ILE A 36 0.88 3.68 4.82
N GLY A 37 0.32 4.63 5.59
CA GLY A 37 0.25 6.04 5.19
C GLY A 37 1.63 6.66 4.98
N PHE A 38 2.57 6.37 5.87
CA PHE A 38 3.97 6.78 5.73
C PHE A 38 4.63 6.19 4.48
N LEU A 39 4.50 4.88 4.24
CA LEU A 39 5.13 4.23 3.08
C LEU A 39 4.51 4.68 1.76
N LEU A 40 3.18 4.74 1.67
CA LEU A 40 2.49 5.17 0.44
C LEU A 40 2.79 6.62 0.06
N SER A 41 3.09 7.49 1.03
CA SER A 41 3.47 8.88 0.74
C SER A 41 4.91 9.04 0.26
N ARG A 42 5.77 8.03 0.44
CA ARG A 42 7.13 7.99 -0.13
C ARG A 42 7.15 7.51 -1.58
N THR A 43 6.09 6.86 -2.04
CA THR A 43 6.03 6.26 -3.38
C THR A 43 5.83 7.30 -4.47
N ILE A 44 6.91 7.61 -5.18
CA ILE A 44 6.91 8.46 -6.37
C ILE A 44 6.59 7.57 -7.57
N LEU A 45 5.64 7.99 -8.41
CA LEU A 45 5.21 7.25 -9.58
C LEU A 45 5.92 7.74 -10.85
N ILE A 46 5.41 8.81 -11.46
CA ILE A 46 5.91 9.33 -12.74
C ILE A 46 6.52 10.70 -12.48
N GLY A 47 7.80 10.85 -12.81
CA GLY A 47 8.56 12.07 -12.54
C GLY A 47 8.64 12.36 -11.04
N SER A 48 7.88 13.36 -10.58
CA SER A 48 7.84 13.80 -9.17
C SER A 48 6.45 13.65 -8.54
N ILE A 49 5.57 12.86 -9.16
CA ILE A 49 4.17 12.70 -8.74
C ILE A 49 4.04 11.56 -7.72
N ALA A 50 3.59 11.86 -6.50
CA ALA A 50 3.39 10.93 -5.39
C ALA A 50 1.96 11.02 -4.79
N PRO A 51 0.92 10.56 -5.51
CA PRO A 51 -0.48 10.78 -5.15
C PRO A 51 -1.02 9.79 -4.12
N LEU A 52 -0.33 8.67 -3.91
CA LEU A 52 -0.85 7.49 -3.22
C LEU A 52 -1.06 7.74 -1.71
N GLY A 53 -0.13 8.40 -1.04
CA GLY A 53 -0.28 8.73 0.38
C GLY A 53 -1.48 9.65 0.67
N ILE A 54 -1.74 10.60 -0.22
CA ILE A 54 -2.87 11.52 -0.12
C ILE A 54 -4.18 10.80 -0.41
N ALA A 55 -4.21 9.94 -1.42
CA ALA A 55 -5.34 9.08 -1.72
C ALA A 55 -5.73 8.21 -0.53
N PHE A 56 -4.72 7.60 0.11
CA PHE A 56 -4.91 6.77 1.30
C PHE A 56 -5.43 7.59 2.50
N PHE A 57 -4.86 8.76 2.74
CA PHE A 57 -5.31 9.65 3.82
C PHE A 57 -6.78 10.07 3.66
N LEU A 58 -7.21 10.39 2.43
CA LEU A 58 -8.60 10.76 2.19
C LEU A 58 -9.55 9.58 2.46
N GLY A 59 -9.17 8.37 2.03
CA GLY A 59 -9.92 7.14 2.28
C GLY A 59 -10.14 6.86 3.77
N ILE A 60 -9.09 7.01 4.59
CA ILE A 60 -9.15 6.71 6.02
C ILE A 60 -9.77 7.83 6.86
N SER A 61 -9.78 9.07 6.35
CA SER A 61 -10.31 10.25 7.05
C SER A 61 -11.79 10.13 7.48
N LYS A 62 -12.52 9.16 6.92
CA LYS A 62 -13.88 8.79 7.32
C LYS A 62 -13.96 8.23 8.74
N VAL A 63 -12.89 7.63 9.24
CA VAL A 63 -12.82 7.05 10.58
C VAL A 63 -12.04 7.99 11.50
N GLU A 64 -12.75 8.67 12.40
CA GLU A 64 -12.19 9.73 13.26
C GLU A 64 -10.98 9.27 14.07
N ARG A 65 -11.05 8.03 14.59
CA ARG A 65 -9.98 7.44 15.40
C ARG A 65 -8.63 7.40 14.69
N TYR A 66 -8.63 7.16 13.37
CA TYR A 66 -7.41 6.95 12.59
C TYR A 66 -6.90 8.23 11.93
N ARG A 67 -7.73 9.28 11.86
CA ARG A 67 -7.48 10.49 11.06
C ARG A 67 -6.19 11.21 11.47
N ILE A 68 -6.02 11.54 12.75
CA ILE A 68 -4.88 12.34 13.22
C ILE A 68 -3.54 11.57 13.13
N PRO A 69 -3.44 10.32 13.62
CA PRO A 69 -2.19 9.56 13.52
C PRO A 69 -1.71 9.39 12.07
N ILE A 70 -2.66 9.15 11.15
CA ILE A 70 -2.30 8.90 9.75
C ILE A 70 -1.93 10.19 9.05
N PHE A 71 -2.60 11.30 9.34
CA PHE A 71 -2.20 12.62 8.84
C PHE A 71 -0.75 12.95 9.19
N ILE A 72 -0.35 12.71 10.44
CA ILE A 72 1.03 12.94 10.88
C ILE A 72 1.97 12.00 10.12
N SER A 73 1.61 10.71 10.02
CA SER A 73 2.45 9.72 9.32
C SER A 73 2.63 10.04 7.83
N THR A 74 1.59 10.53 7.15
CA THR A 74 1.66 10.88 5.73
C THR A 74 2.45 12.15 5.51
N ILE A 75 2.37 13.15 6.40
CA ILE A 75 3.26 14.31 6.35
C ILE A 75 4.73 13.89 6.47
N ILE A 76 5.05 13.06 7.46
CA ILE A 76 6.42 12.56 7.67
C ILE A 76 6.88 11.75 6.45
N GLY A 77 6.00 10.95 5.85
CA GLY A 77 6.30 10.18 4.64
C GLY A 77 6.51 11.08 3.41
N VAL A 78 5.69 12.11 3.20
CA VAL A 78 5.90 13.10 2.12
C VAL A 78 7.25 13.81 2.28
N ILE A 79 7.62 14.21 3.51
CA ILE A 79 8.90 14.87 3.78
C ILE A 79 10.08 13.91 3.53
N SER A 80 9.94 12.64 3.90
CA SER A 80 10.97 11.59 3.73
C SER A 80 10.96 10.90 2.35
N SER A 81 10.12 11.37 1.41
CA SER A 81 10.00 10.81 0.06
C SER A 81 11.24 11.05 -0.81
N GLY A 82 12.08 12.03 -0.45
CA GLY A 82 13.22 12.46 -1.28
C GLY A 82 12.81 13.27 -2.52
N ASN A 83 11.55 13.71 -2.58
CA ASN A 83 11.03 14.52 -3.68
C ASN A 83 11.48 16.00 -3.57
N SER A 84 11.28 16.77 -4.62
CA SER A 84 11.64 18.20 -4.61
C SER A 84 10.67 19.03 -3.75
N ILE A 85 11.21 20.10 -3.14
CA ILE A 85 10.49 21.01 -2.23
C ILE A 85 9.12 21.47 -2.75
N PRO A 86 8.93 21.90 -4.01
CA PRO A 86 7.62 22.37 -4.46
C PRO A 86 6.56 21.26 -4.47
N TYR A 87 6.93 20.01 -4.78
CA TYR A 87 6.00 18.88 -4.73
C TYR A 87 5.68 18.47 -3.29
N ILE A 88 6.68 18.49 -2.39
CA ILE A 88 6.47 18.29 -0.95
C ILE A 88 5.44 19.30 -0.41
N LEU A 89 5.62 20.59 -0.73
CA LEU A 89 4.70 21.64 -0.30
C LEU A 89 3.29 21.46 -0.88
N LYS A 90 3.16 21.15 -2.19
CA LYS A 90 1.86 20.82 -2.81
C LYS A 90 1.12 19.76 -2.00
N TYR A 91 1.80 18.68 -1.66
CA TYR A 91 1.21 17.53 -0.99
C TYR A 91 0.85 17.82 0.46
N ILE A 92 1.67 18.58 1.18
CA ILE A 92 1.34 19.06 2.53
C ILE A 92 0.09 19.95 2.49
N ILE A 93 0.00 20.90 1.55
CA ILE A 93 -1.18 21.77 1.38
C ILE A 93 -2.43 20.93 1.11
N CYS A 94 -2.33 19.92 0.23
CA CYS A 94 -3.44 19.02 -0.07
C CYS A 94 -3.90 18.23 1.17
N LEU A 95 -2.96 17.71 1.97
CA LEU A 95 -3.27 17.02 3.23
C LEU A 95 -4.00 17.94 4.22
N PHE A 96 -3.59 19.20 4.36
CA PHE A 96 -4.28 20.16 5.23
C PHE A 96 -5.70 20.45 4.75
N ILE A 97 -5.90 20.63 3.45
CA ILE A 97 -7.25 20.82 2.88
C ILE A 97 -8.13 19.59 3.15
N PHE A 98 -7.59 18.39 2.97
CA PHE A 98 -8.29 17.14 3.28
C PHE A 98 -8.61 17.02 4.78
N MET A 99 -7.71 17.44 5.66
CA MET A 99 -7.97 17.48 7.09
C MET A 99 -9.14 18.41 7.43
N ILE A 100 -9.20 19.61 6.84
CA ILE A 100 -10.29 20.57 7.07
C ILE A 100 -11.64 20.02 6.57
N ILE A 101 -11.66 19.38 5.40
CA ILE A 101 -12.89 18.87 4.78
C ILE A 101 -13.31 17.50 5.39
N SER A 102 -12.41 16.83 6.12
CA SER A 102 -12.62 15.46 6.66
C SER A 102 -13.93 15.29 7.45
N ASN A 103 -14.36 16.30 8.20
CA ASN A 103 -15.64 16.29 8.93
C ASN A 103 -16.86 16.21 8.01
N LYS A 104 -16.81 16.86 6.84
CA LYS A 104 -17.89 16.79 5.84
C LYS A 104 -17.87 15.46 5.08
N ILE A 105 -16.68 14.91 4.87
CA ILE A 105 -16.47 13.66 4.12
C ILE A 105 -16.95 12.42 4.89
N LYS A 106 -16.96 12.47 6.23
CA LYS A 106 -17.40 11.36 7.10
C LYS A 106 -18.76 10.77 6.67
N ASN A 107 -19.68 11.63 6.21
CA ASN A 107 -21.05 11.24 5.88
C ASN A 107 -21.23 10.71 4.44
N ILE A 108 -20.17 10.70 3.63
CA ILE A 108 -20.25 10.29 2.23
C ILE A 108 -20.08 8.77 2.14
N ASN A 109 -21.17 8.03 1.93
CA ASN A 109 -21.10 6.57 1.86
C ASN A 109 -20.51 6.04 0.55
N SER A 110 -20.61 6.78 -0.55
CA SER A 110 -20.14 6.35 -1.87
C SER A 110 -18.62 6.55 -2.06
N TYR A 111 -17.91 5.47 -2.38
CA TYR A 111 -16.48 5.50 -2.73
C TYR A 111 -16.21 6.30 -4.01
N LEU A 112 -17.12 6.26 -4.99
CA LEU A 112 -17.01 7.05 -6.22
C LEU A 112 -17.04 8.56 -5.94
N LYS A 113 -18.02 9.02 -5.13
CA LYS A 113 -18.12 10.43 -4.76
C LYS A 113 -16.86 10.92 -4.03
N LEU A 114 -16.32 10.09 -3.14
CA LEU A 114 -15.08 10.39 -2.42
C LEU A 114 -13.90 10.57 -3.38
N SER A 115 -13.80 9.67 -4.37
CA SER A 115 -12.72 9.69 -5.36
C SER A 115 -12.78 10.94 -6.25
N PHE A 116 -13.99 11.36 -6.65
CA PHE A 116 -14.18 12.63 -7.35
C PHE A 116 -13.73 13.83 -6.51
N ILE A 117 -14.12 13.88 -5.24
CA ILE A 117 -13.73 14.98 -4.33
C ILE A 117 -12.19 15.09 -4.25
N GLY A 118 -11.50 13.95 -4.09
CA GLY A 118 -10.03 13.96 -4.03
C GLY A 118 -9.39 14.47 -5.32
N ALA A 119 -9.85 13.98 -6.47
CA ALA A 119 -9.35 14.41 -7.78
C ALA A 119 -9.63 15.90 -8.06
N PHE A 120 -10.83 16.39 -7.70
CA PHE A 120 -11.21 17.79 -7.88
C PHE A 120 -10.43 18.75 -6.99
N ILE A 121 -9.91 18.29 -5.84
CA ILE A 121 -9.08 19.13 -4.96
C ILE A 121 -7.63 19.13 -5.42
N ILE A 122 -7.07 17.98 -5.81
CA ILE A 122 -5.65 17.90 -6.17
C ILE A 122 -5.35 18.56 -7.53
N PHE A 123 -6.27 18.45 -8.50
CA PHE A 123 -6.09 19.00 -9.84
C PHE A 123 -5.86 20.53 -9.90
N PRO A 124 -6.66 21.40 -9.24
CA PRO A 124 -6.39 22.83 -9.24
C PRO A 124 -5.10 23.18 -8.49
N ILE A 125 -4.73 22.42 -7.45
CA ILE A 125 -3.48 22.66 -6.72
C ILE A 125 -2.27 22.30 -7.60
N SER A 126 -2.33 21.18 -8.32
CA SER A 126 -1.27 20.77 -9.24
C SER A 126 -1.16 21.72 -10.43
N LEU A 127 -2.28 22.18 -11.00
CA LEU A 127 -2.28 23.24 -12.01
C LEU A 127 -1.68 24.55 -11.49
N GLY A 128 -2.04 24.96 -10.27
CA GLY A 128 -1.48 26.15 -9.63
C GLY A 128 0.05 26.06 -9.50
N GLN A 129 0.57 24.90 -9.09
CA GLN A 129 2.02 24.63 -9.04
C GLN A 129 2.66 24.78 -10.43
N VAL A 130 2.06 24.17 -11.47
CA VAL A 130 2.60 24.21 -12.84
C VAL A 130 2.60 25.61 -13.43
N ILE A 131 1.60 26.44 -13.13
CA ILE A 131 1.53 27.83 -13.62
C ILE A 131 2.63 28.70 -13.01
N LEU A 132 3.04 28.39 -11.77
CA LEU A 132 4.12 29.09 -11.06
C LEU A 132 5.51 28.63 -11.52
N SER A 133 5.65 27.38 -11.95
CA SER A 133 6.85 26.88 -12.65
C SER A 133 6.80 27.21 -14.14
N ASN A 134 7.92 27.04 -14.86
CA ASN A 134 7.95 27.24 -16.31
C ASN A 134 6.86 26.40 -17.00
N LYS A 135 6.12 27.02 -17.92
CA LYS A 135 4.94 26.41 -18.54
C LYS A 135 5.33 25.47 -19.68
N TYR A 136 5.29 24.16 -19.43
CA TYR A 136 5.36 23.15 -20.49
C TYR A 136 4.03 22.40 -20.63
N LEU A 137 3.64 22.10 -21.88
CA LEU A 137 2.45 21.27 -22.18
C LEU A 137 2.53 19.91 -21.49
N TYR A 138 3.73 19.37 -21.35
CA TYR A 138 4.01 18.12 -20.66
C TYR A 138 3.57 18.15 -19.19
N ASP A 139 3.84 19.24 -18.46
CA ASP A 139 3.50 19.36 -17.04
C ASP A 139 1.98 19.46 -16.81
N ILE A 140 1.25 20.05 -17.76
CA ILE A 140 -0.22 20.09 -17.72
C ILE A 140 -0.80 18.68 -17.91
N LEU A 141 -0.23 17.89 -18.82
CA LEU A 141 -0.62 16.47 -18.99
C LEU A 141 -0.31 15.65 -17.75
N LEU A 142 0.83 15.90 -17.10
CA LEU A 142 1.18 15.27 -15.82
C LEU A 142 0.17 15.60 -14.71
N CYS A 143 -0.34 16.83 -14.64
CA CYS A 143 -1.38 17.22 -13.69
C CYS A 143 -2.70 16.44 -13.89
N SER A 144 -3.11 16.22 -15.13
CA SER A 144 -4.32 15.44 -15.41
C SER A 144 -4.13 13.96 -15.08
N MET A 145 -2.95 13.40 -15.39
CA MET A 145 -2.58 12.04 -14.98
C MET A 145 -2.58 11.89 -13.46
N GLU A 146 -2.02 12.87 -12.73
CA GLU A 146 -2.05 12.89 -11.27
C GLU A 146 -3.48 12.83 -10.73
N ALA A 147 -4.40 13.64 -11.26
CA ALA A 147 -5.81 13.61 -10.87
C ALA A 147 -6.47 12.25 -11.15
N ILE A 148 -6.20 11.63 -12.30
CA ILE A 148 -6.74 10.30 -12.64
C ILE A 148 -6.18 9.22 -11.70
N ILE A 149 -4.87 9.23 -11.43
CA ILE A 149 -4.24 8.27 -10.52
C ILE A 149 -4.80 8.44 -9.10
N THR A 150 -4.97 9.67 -8.63
CA THR A 150 -5.55 9.93 -7.30
C THR A 150 -6.98 9.40 -7.20
N PHE A 151 -7.81 9.64 -8.22
CA PHE A 151 -9.17 9.12 -8.31
C PHE A 151 -9.19 7.59 -8.18
N ILE A 152 -8.43 6.91 -9.03
CA ILE A 152 -8.37 5.44 -9.06
C ILE A 152 -7.86 4.91 -7.71
N SER A 153 -6.83 5.54 -7.16
CA SER A 153 -6.21 5.11 -5.90
C SER A 153 -7.18 5.26 -4.72
N ILE A 154 -7.90 6.38 -4.61
CA ILE A 154 -8.91 6.58 -3.55
C ILE A 154 -10.00 5.51 -3.66
N TYR A 155 -10.47 5.23 -4.88
CA TYR A 155 -11.52 4.24 -5.12
C TYR A 155 -11.08 2.84 -4.67
N ILE A 156 -9.91 2.39 -5.14
CA ILE A 156 -9.36 1.07 -4.82
C ILE A 156 -9.04 0.97 -3.32
N PHE A 157 -8.30 1.94 -2.76
CA PHE A 157 -7.90 1.91 -1.37
C PHE A 157 -9.09 1.94 -0.40
N SER A 158 -10.21 2.56 -0.79
CA SER A 158 -11.42 2.56 0.03
C SER A 158 -11.94 1.14 0.33
N PHE A 159 -11.82 0.19 -0.61
CA PHE A 159 -12.18 -1.21 -0.38
C PHE A 159 -11.25 -1.88 0.63
N GLY A 160 -9.93 -1.72 0.45
CA GLY A 160 -8.92 -2.30 1.34
C GLY A 160 -8.98 -1.72 2.75
N ILE A 161 -9.16 -0.40 2.87
CA ILE A 161 -9.35 0.29 4.15
C ILE A 161 -10.60 -0.25 4.85
N ASN A 162 -11.74 -0.30 4.16
CA ASN A 162 -12.99 -0.80 4.73
C ASN A 162 -12.85 -2.23 5.28
N LEU A 163 -12.14 -3.09 4.56
CA LEU A 163 -11.86 -4.45 5.00
C LEU A 163 -11.02 -4.46 6.29
N ILE A 164 -9.88 -3.76 6.32
CA ILE A 164 -8.99 -3.76 7.51
C ILE A 164 -9.74 -3.17 8.72
N THR A 165 -10.54 -2.13 8.54
CA THR A 165 -11.29 -1.50 9.64
C THR A 165 -12.38 -2.40 10.23
N ASN A 166 -13.01 -3.26 9.42
CA ASN A 166 -14.18 -4.03 9.80
C ASN A 166 -13.91 -5.54 9.85
N ILE A 167 -12.64 -5.96 9.82
CA ILE A 167 -12.24 -7.37 9.68
C ILE A 167 -12.84 -8.27 10.76
N ASN A 168 -12.97 -7.77 11.99
CA ASN A 168 -13.51 -8.53 13.12
C ASN A 168 -15.02 -8.81 13.02
N ASN A 169 -15.74 -8.04 12.20
CA ASN A 169 -17.20 -8.12 12.08
C ASN A 169 -17.64 -8.75 10.75
N ARG A 170 -16.70 -9.26 9.95
CA ARG A 170 -16.94 -9.80 8.62
C ARG A 170 -16.78 -11.31 8.61
N ILE A 171 -17.72 -11.98 7.96
CA ILE A 171 -17.72 -13.44 7.79
C ILE A 171 -16.87 -13.82 6.57
N SER A 172 -16.94 -13.03 5.49
CA SER A 172 -16.20 -13.28 4.26
C SER A 172 -15.62 -12.01 3.64
N VAL A 173 -14.53 -12.18 2.90
CA VAL A 173 -13.78 -11.16 2.17
C VAL A 173 -14.05 -11.28 0.69
N ARG A 174 -14.34 -10.14 0.03
CA ARG A 174 -14.60 -10.10 -1.41
C ARG A 174 -13.32 -10.03 -2.22
N VAL A 175 -13.39 -10.47 -3.49
CA VAL A 175 -12.23 -10.49 -4.40
C VAL A 175 -11.69 -9.08 -4.63
N GLU A 176 -12.56 -8.08 -4.78
CA GLU A 176 -12.17 -6.68 -4.96
C GLU A 176 -11.40 -6.13 -3.77
N GLU A 177 -11.77 -6.55 -2.55
CA GLU A 177 -11.10 -6.12 -1.32
C GLU A 177 -9.71 -6.75 -1.20
N SER A 178 -9.55 -8.02 -1.62
CA SER A 178 -8.24 -8.66 -1.69
C SER A 178 -7.33 -8.01 -2.73
N ILE A 179 -7.88 -7.64 -3.90
CA ILE A 179 -7.11 -6.92 -4.92
C ILE A 179 -6.70 -5.54 -4.38
N ALA A 180 -7.60 -4.82 -3.70
CA ALA A 180 -7.28 -3.55 -3.07
C ALA A 180 -6.17 -3.67 -2.01
N LEU A 181 -6.18 -4.74 -1.20
CA LEU A 181 -5.10 -5.03 -0.25
C LEU A 181 -3.77 -5.26 -0.97
N SER A 182 -3.77 -5.98 -2.10
CA SER A 182 -2.54 -6.20 -2.89
C SER A 182 -1.96 -4.88 -3.40
N PHE A 183 -2.81 -3.94 -3.84
CA PHE A 183 -2.40 -2.60 -4.25
C PHE A 183 -1.79 -1.79 -3.08
N ILE A 184 -2.46 -1.77 -1.92
CA ILE A 184 -1.96 -1.07 -0.73
C ILE A 184 -0.61 -1.67 -0.32
N ALA A 185 -0.50 -3.00 -0.27
CA ALA A 185 0.70 -3.69 0.16
C ALA A 185 1.87 -3.48 -0.80
N ILE A 186 1.69 -3.63 -2.11
CA ILE A 186 2.80 -3.44 -3.05
C ILE A 186 3.31 -2.01 -3.09
N PHE A 187 2.41 -1.02 -3.10
CA PHE A 187 2.84 0.37 -3.13
C PHE A 187 3.47 0.80 -1.79
N SER A 188 3.11 0.14 -0.68
CA SER A 188 3.82 0.28 0.59
C SER A 188 5.22 -0.33 0.53
N ILE A 189 5.38 -1.50 -0.12
CA ILE A 189 6.69 -2.13 -0.35
C ILE A 189 7.59 -1.23 -1.19
N ILE A 190 7.07 -0.62 -2.25
CA ILE A 190 7.85 0.34 -3.06
C ILE A 190 8.27 1.54 -2.21
N GLY A 191 7.40 2.03 -1.34
CA GLY A 191 7.65 3.16 -0.44
C GLY A 191 8.79 2.92 0.58
N ILE A 192 9.25 1.69 0.75
CA ILE A 192 10.45 1.37 1.54
C ILE A 192 11.69 1.98 0.89
N GLY A 193 11.74 2.03 -0.45
CA GLY A 193 12.90 2.42 -1.23
C GLY A 193 13.78 1.24 -1.63
N ASN A 194 14.76 1.48 -2.50
CA ASN A 194 15.61 0.44 -3.09
C ASN A 194 16.69 -0.01 -2.10
N ILE A 195 16.29 -0.79 -1.10
CA ILE A 195 17.20 -1.38 -0.12
C ILE A 195 17.64 -2.76 -0.62
N GLU A 196 18.96 -2.93 -0.73
CA GLU A 196 19.59 -4.20 -1.08
C GLU A 196 20.43 -4.70 0.10
N ILE A 197 20.25 -5.97 0.48
CA ILE A 197 21.05 -6.64 1.52
C ILE A 197 21.80 -7.78 0.84
N LEU A 198 23.14 -7.76 0.88
CA LEU A 198 23.98 -8.77 0.22
C LEU A 198 23.65 -8.94 -1.28
N GLY A 199 23.26 -7.83 -1.91
CA GLY A 199 22.82 -7.76 -3.30
C GLY A 199 21.42 -8.30 -3.57
N VAL A 200 20.67 -8.76 -2.57
CA VAL A 200 19.25 -9.19 -2.66
C VAL A 200 18.33 -7.98 -2.51
N SER A 201 17.41 -7.76 -3.45
CA SER A 201 16.44 -6.68 -3.34
C SER A 201 15.31 -7.06 -2.39
N ILE A 202 15.10 -6.26 -1.35
CA ILE A 202 14.01 -6.51 -0.40
C ILE A 202 12.65 -6.32 -1.08
N GLN A 203 12.55 -5.39 -2.02
CA GLN A 203 11.28 -5.12 -2.72
C GLN A 203 10.83 -6.31 -3.55
N THR A 204 11.74 -6.91 -4.33
CA THR A 204 11.43 -8.06 -5.18
C THR A 204 11.04 -9.26 -4.33
N VAL A 205 11.75 -9.50 -3.23
CA VAL A 205 11.44 -10.59 -2.28
C VAL A 205 10.06 -10.37 -1.64
N LEU A 206 9.77 -9.19 -1.10
CA LEU A 206 8.47 -8.93 -0.47
C LEU A 206 7.32 -8.97 -1.48
N ALA A 207 7.54 -8.48 -2.70
CA ALA A 207 6.55 -8.50 -3.77
C ALA A 207 6.22 -9.93 -4.23
N THR A 208 7.23 -10.79 -4.37
CA THR A 208 7.02 -12.21 -4.72
C THR A 208 6.40 -13.00 -3.56
N VAL A 209 6.77 -12.72 -2.31
CA VAL A 209 6.05 -13.23 -1.12
C VAL A 209 4.57 -12.85 -1.15
N LEU A 210 4.26 -11.59 -1.48
CA LEU A 210 2.88 -11.11 -1.62
C LEU A 210 2.11 -11.95 -2.65
N ILE A 211 2.65 -12.17 -3.84
CA ILE A 211 1.99 -12.95 -4.91
C ILE A 211 1.78 -14.41 -4.48
N LEU A 212 2.78 -15.01 -3.84
CA LEU A 212 2.67 -16.38 -3.36
C LEU A 212 1.59 -16.53 -2.28
N ILE A 213 1.53 -15.60 -1.33
CA ILE A 213 0.49 -15.60 -0.29
C ILE A 213 -0.90 -15.47 -0.93
N THR A 214 -1.10 -14.53 -1.86
CA THR A 214 -2.39 -14.33 -2.52
C THR A 214 -2.78 -15.51 -3.42
N CYS A 215 -1.83 -16.16 -4.11
CA CYS A 215 -2.15 -17.31 -4.96
C CYS A 215 -2.47 -18.57 -4.14
N ILE A 216 -1.77 -18.81 -3.02
CA ILE A 216 -2.03 -19.96 -2.13
C ILE A 216 -3.43 -19.84 -1.50
N ILE A 217 -3.78 -18.66 -1.01
CA ILE A 217 -5.04 -18.47 -0.25
C ILE A 217 -6.21 -18.18 -1.20
N GLY A 218 -5.99 -17.33 -2.19
CA GLY A 218 -7.02 -16.80 -3.08
C GLY A 218 -7.14 -17.49 -4.44
N GLY A 219 -6.25 -18.43 -4.74
CA GLY A 219 -6.25 -19.18 -5.99
C GLY A 219 -5.83 -18.36 -7.21
N ALA A 220 -6.18 -18.86 -8.39
CA ALA A 220 -5.70 -18.32 -9.67
C ALA A 220 -6.08 -16.85 -9.90
N THR A 221 -7.29 -16.42 -9.51
CA THR A 221 -7.77 -15.05 -9.73
C THR A 221 -7.01 -14.03 -8.88
N MET A 222 -6.86 -14.30 -7.58
CA MET A 222 -6.09 -13.42 -6.68
C MET A 222 -4.59 -13.47 -6.97
N GLY A 223 -4.05 -14.64 -7.31
CA GLY A 223 -2.66 -14.81 -7.73
C GLY A 223 -2.34 -13.99 -8.99
N ALA A 224 -3.11 -14.18 -10.07
CA ALA A 224 -2.90 -13.46 -11.32
C ALA A 224 -3.05 -11.93 -11.15
N SER A 225 -4.11 -11.48 -10.47
CA SER A 225 -4.33 -10.05 -10.23
C SER A 225 -3.23 -9.42 -9.38
N SER A 226 -2.79 -10.07 -8.30
CA SER A 226 -1.66 -9.59 -7.50
C SER A 226 -0.36 -9.54 -8.31
N GLY A 227 -0.14 -10.50 -9.22
CA GLY A 227 0.99 -10.49 -10.14
C GLY A 227 0.97 -9.30 -11.12
N VAL A 228 -0.22 -8.95 -11.66
CA VAL A 228 -0.40 -7.73 -12.47
C VAL A 228 -0.11 -6.48 -11.64
N VAL A 229 -0.67 -6.41 -10.43
CA VAL A 229 -0.49 -5.26 -9.52
C VAL A 229 0.99 -5.06 -9.17
N VAL A 230 1.71 -6.14 -8.88
CA VAL A 230 3.17 -6.13 -8.66
C VAL A 230 3.94 -5.71 -9.92
N GLY A 231 3.55 -6.20 -11.09
CA GLY A 231 4.13 -5.81 -12.36
C GLY A 231 3.99 -4.32 -12.65
N ILE A 232 2.78 -3.76 -12.46
CA ILE A 232 2.50 -2.32 -12.63
C ILE A 232 3.35 -1.50 -11.67
N ALA A 233 3.44 -1.94 -10.41
CA ALA A 233 4.26 -1.32 -9.39
C ALA A 233 5.74 -1.20 -9.83
N PHE A 234 6.33 -2.26 -10.37
CA PHE A 234 7.71 -2.20 -10.86
C PHE A 234 7.86 -1.41 -12.18
N LEU A 235 6.84 -1.42 -13.05
CA LEU A 235 6.83 -0.67 -14.32
C LEU A 235 7.06 0.82 -14.12
N VAL A 236 6.51 1.35 -13.04
CA VAL A 236 6.69 2.73 -12.64
C VAL A 236 8.16 3.06 -12.39
N ASN A 237 8.91 2.15 -11.77
CA ASN A 237 10.32 2.39 -11.40
C ASN A 237 11.28 2.18 -12.58
N ASN A 238 11.01 1.23 -13.48
CA ASN A 238 11.87 0.94 -14.64
C ASN A 238 11.06 0.44 -15.84
N ILE A 239 11.11 1.13 -16.98
CA ILE A 239 10.31 0.82 -18.18
C ILE A 239 10.63 -0.56 -18.78
N SER A 240 11.87 -1.05 -18.62
CA SER A 240 12.28 -2.41 -19.00
C SER A 240 11.56 -3.52 -18.22
N SER A 241 10.74 -3.17 -17.22
CA SER A 241 10.05 -4.12 -16.37
C SER A 241 8.65 -4.53 -16.84
N ALA A 242 8.17 -4.06 -18.00
CA ALA A 242 6.87 -4.46 -18.55
C ALA A 242 6.76 -5.98 -18.76
N ILE A 243 7.88 -6.64 -19.10
CA ILE A 243 7.96 -8.09 -19.25
C ILE A 243 7.66 -8.79 -17.92
N TYR A 244 8.13 -8.24 -16.78
CA TYR A 244 7.89 -8.82 -15.46
C TYR A 244 6.43 -8.80 -15.05
N MET A 245 5.64 -7.85 -15.54
CA MET A 245 4.18 -7.90 -15.33
C MET A 245 3.56 -9.16 -15.95
N GLY A 246 3.99 -9.54 -17.16
CA GLY A 246 3.58 -10.79 -17.79
C GLY A 246 4.06 -12.02 -17.01
N ILE A 247 5.33 -12.03 -16.60
CA ILE A 247 5.91 -13.15 -15.84
C ILE A 247 5.18 -13.34 -14.50
N TYR A 248 5.05 -12.28 -13.68
CA TYR A 248 4.42 -12.38 -12.36
C TYR A 248 2.93 -12.73 -12.43
N SER A 249 2.22 -12.22 -13.43
CA SER A 249 0.79 -12.54 -13.62
C SER A 249 0.57 -14.00 -14.02
N VAL A 250 1.33 -14.52 -14.99
CA VAL A 250 1.26 -15.93 -15.39
C VAL A 250 1.72 -16.83 -14.25
N ALA A 251 2.80 -16.47 -13.55
CA ALA A 251 3.29 -17.25 -12.43
C ALA A 251 2.28 -17.31 -11.27
N GLY A 252 1.67 -16.17 -10.93
CA GLY A 252 0.60 -16.09 -9.92
C GLY A 252 -0.64 -16.89 -10.33
N LEU A 253 -0.98 -16.91 -11.63
CA LEU A 253 -2.08 -17.72 -12.16
C LEU A 253 -1.80 -19.20 -11.99
N VAL A 254 -0.67 -19.70 -12.49
CA VAL A 254 -0.31 -21.13 -12.45
C VAL A 254 -0.07 -21.61 -11.02
N GLY A 255 0.57 -20.81 -10.17
CA GLY A 255 0.67 -21.13 -8.75
C GLY A 255 -0.71 -21.19 -8.09
N GLY A 256 -1.59 -20.26 -8.43
CA GLY A 256 -2.94 -20.19 -7.88
C GLY A 256 -3.90 -21.28 -8.36
N THR A 257 -3.75 -21.82 -9.58
CA THR A 257 -4.57 -22.95 -10.05
C THR A 257 -4.29 -24.24 -9.26
N LEU A 258 -3.06 -24.39 -8.78
CA LEU A 258 -2.63 -25.54 -7.97
C LEU A 258 -2.90 -25.37 -6.47
N ASN A 259 -3.58 -24.29 -6.04
CA ASN A 259 -3.82 -24.02 -4.62
C ASN A 259 -4.58 -25.17 -3.91
N LYS A 260 -5.52 -25.82 -4.60
CA LYS A 260 -6.30 -26.96 -4.09
C LYS A 260 -5.46 -28.21 -3.82
N LEU A 261 -4.31 -28.36 -4.49
CA LEU A 261 -3.38 -29.47 -4.28
C LEU A 261 -2.48 -29.24 -3.05
N GLY A 262 -2.47 -28.01 -2.53
CA GLY A 262 -1.73 -27.62 -1.34
C GLY A 262 -0.64 -26.59 -1.60
N LYS A 263 -0.16 -26.00 -0.51
CA LYS A 263 0.84 -24.92 -0.49
C LYS A 263 2.09 -25.22 -1.32
N TYR A 264 2.66 -26.42 -1.19
CA TYR A 264 3.91 -26.78 -1.86
C TYR A 264 3.75 -26.87 -3.38
N PHE A 265 2.64 -27.43 -3.87
CA PHE A 265 2.35 -27.49 -5.31
C PHE A 265 2.10 -26.11 -5.90
N SER A 266 1.44 -25.22 -5.14
CA SER A 266 1.25 -23.82 -5.54
C SER A 266 2.59 -23.09 -5.71
N ILE A 267 3.52 -23.25 -4.76
CA ILE A 267 4.87 -22.65 -4.84
C ILE A 267 5.66 -23.24 -6.00
N LEU A 268 5.64 -24.57 -6.17
CA LEU A 268 6.32 -25.23 -7.30
C LEU A 268 5.76 -24.75 -8.65
N GLY A 269 4.44 -24.65 -8.78
CA GLY A 269 3.79 -24.13 -9.98
C GLY A 269 4.20 -22.70 -10.29
N TYR A 270 4.24 -21.83 -9.28
CA TYR A 270 4.73 -20.46 -9.40
C TYR A 270 6.18 -20.40 -9.90
N VAL A 271 7.09 -21.14 -9.25
CA VAL A 271 8.53 -21.10 -9.59
C VAL A 271 8.77 -21.64 -11.01
N LEU A 272 8.14 -22.76 -11.37
CA LEU A 272 8.32 -23.37 -12.69
C LEU A 272 7.76 -22.48 -13.81
N SER A 273 6.58 -21.91 -13.62
CA SER A 273 5.98 -21.01 -14.62
C SER A 273 6.73 -19.68 -14.73
N TRP A 274 7.17 -19.11 -13.60
CA TRP A 274 8.03 -17.93 -13.59
C TRP A 274 9.31 -18.20 -14.39
N ALA A 275 10.00 -19.32 -14.11
CA ALA A 275 11.24 -19.70 -14.80
C ALA A 275 11.02 -19.93 -16.30
N MET A 276 9.93 -20.60 -16.66
CA MET A 276 9.55 -20.84 -18.06
C MET A 276 9.34 -19.52 -18.81
N VAL A 277 8.46 -18.63 -18.33
CA VAL A 277 8.15 -17.36 -19.01
C VAL A 277 9.38 -16.45 -19.04
N TYR A 278 10.17 -16.42 -17.97
CA TYR A 278 11.41 -15.65 -17.91
C TYR A 278 12.43 -16.13 -18.95
N ALA A 279 12.63 -17.45 -19.09
CA ALA A 279 13.55 -18.03 -20.07
C ALA A 279 13.18 -17.67 -21.51
N TYR A 280 11.87 -17.64 -21.83
CA TYR A 280 11.39 -17.30 -23.18
C TYR A 280 11.46 -15.81 -23.53
N THR A 281 11.37 -14.93 -22.53
CA THR A 281 11.22 -13.48 -22.78
C THR A 281 12.53 -12.71 -22.66
N SER A 282 13.29 -12.97 -21.61
CA SER A 282 14.46 -12.14 -21.25
C SER A 282 15.79 -12.86 -21.54
N GLY A 283 15.76 -14.17 -21.82
CA GLY A 283 16.95 -15.02 -21.91
C GLY A 283 17.59 -15.25 -20.53
N ILE A 284 18.08 -16.46 -20.27
CA ILE A 284 18.60 -16.90 -18.96
C ILE A 284 19.83 -16.06 -18.52
N GLU A 285 20.52 -15.40 -19.45
CA GLU A 285 21.73 -14.63 -19.17
C GLU A 285 21.49 -13.19 -18.69
N SER A 286 20.26 -12.68 -18.71
CA SER A 286 20.04 -11.23 -18.56
C SER A 286 20.02 -10.72 -17.11
N ASN A 287 19.49 -11.45 -16.11
CA ASN A 287 19.43 -10.98 -14.71
C ASN A 287 19.32 -12.12 -13.67
N ILE A 288 20.46 -12.73 -13.30
CA ILE A 288 20.53 -13.81 -12.30
C ILE A 288 20.01 -13.39 -10.92
N HIS A 289 20.06 -12.09 -10.60
CA HIS A 289 19.61 -11.53 -9.32
C HIS A 289 18.11 -11.76 -9.08
N GLN A 290 17.27 -11.69 -10.12
CA GLN A 290 15.83 -11.85 -9.96
C GLN A 290 15.41 -13.29 -9.71
N ILE A 291 16.08 -14.24 -10.36
CA ILE A 291 15.89 -15.67 -10.10
C ILE A 291 16.21 -15.94 -8.63
N ARG A 292 17.36 -15.45 -8.16
CA ARG A 292 17.78 -15.60 -6.76
C ARG A 292 16.75 -15.01 -5.79
N ASP A 293 16.29 -13.78 -6.03
CA ASP A 293 15.33 -13.10 -5.15
C ASP A 293 13.97 -13.83 -5.10
N MET A 294 13.49 -14.31 -6.26
CA MET A 294 12.27 -15.12 -6.37
C MET A 294 12.39 -16.47 -5.63
N LEU A 295 13.55 -17.14 -5.72
CA LEU A 295 13.80 -18.37 -4.97
C LEU A 295 13.85 -18.12 -3.45
N ILE A 296 14.52 -17.05 -3.00
CA ILE A 296 14.54 -16.67 -1.58
C ILE A 296 13.13 -16.43 -1.06
N ALA A 297 12.31 -15.69 -1.81
CA ALA A 297 10.92 -15.46 -1.46
C ALA A 297 10.10 -16.75 -1.37
N SER A 298 10.29 -17.67 -2.32
CA SER A 298 9.63 -18.98 -2.28
C SER A 298 9.99 -19.77 -1.01
N LEU A 299 11.26 -19.71 -0.60
CA LEU A 299 11.76 -20.39 0.59
C LEU A 299 11.21 -19.76 1.88
N ILE A 300 11.11 -18.43 1.93
CA ILE A 300 10.42 -17.72 3.03
C ILE A 300 8.98 -18.22 3.15
N VAL A 301 8.24 -18.26 2.04
CA VAL A 301 6.84 -18.72 2.04
C VAL A 301 6.74 -20.18 2.47
N VAL A 302 7.65 -21.06 2.05
CA VAL A 302 7.71 -22.47 2.52
C VAL A 302 7.80 -22.54 4.04
N ILE A 303 8.64 -21.72 4.67
CA ILE A 303 8.86 -21.72 6.13
C ILE A 303 7.66 -21.16 6.90
N LEU A 304 6.83 -20.29 6.30
CA LEU A 304 5.66 -19.73 7.00
C LEU A 304 4.69 -20.83 7.46
N PRO A 305 4.24 -20.83 8.73
CA PRO A 305 3.40 -21.89 9.28
C PRO A 305 2.01 -21.91 8.62
N ASN A 306 1.50 -23.12 8.35
CA ASN A 306 0.18 -23.35 7.74
C ASN A 306 -0.98 -22.73 8.52
N LYS A 307 -0.80 -22.48 9.83
CA LYS A 307 -1.78 -21.78 10.68
C LYS A 307 -2.13 -20.38 10.15
N ILE A 308 -1.18 -19.67 9.55
CA ILE A 308 -1.40 -18.33 8.97
C ILE A 308 -2.34 -18.44 7.76
N PHE A 309 -2.04 -19.36 6.84
CA PHE A 309 -2.83 -19.59 5.64
C PHE A 309 -4.26 -20.04 5.98
N ASN A 310 -4.41 -21.02 6.88
CA ASN A 310 -5.73 -21.51 7.28
C ASN A 310 -6.60 -20.45 7.98
N LYS A 311 -5.99 -19.52 8.72
CA LYS A 311 -6.72 -18.42 9.37
C LYS A 311 -7.26 -17.43 8.34
N ILE A 312 -6.46 -17.12 7.32
CA ILE A 312 -6.85 -16.17 6.27
C ILE A 312 -7.84 -16.84 5.29
N GLU A 313 -7.66 -18.11 4.96
CA GLU A 313 -8.57 -18.85 4.07
C GLU A 313 -9.99 -18.94 4.65
N LYS A 314 -10.11 -19.10 5.99
CA LYS A 314 -11.41 -19.02 6.69
C LYS A 314 -12.09 -17.67 6.61
N LEU A 315 -11.35 -16.59 6.33
CA LEU A 315 -11.92 -15.25 6.11
C LEU A 315 -12.30 -15.02 4.65
N LEU A 316 -11.78 -15.82 3.71
CA LEU A 316 -12.12 -15.69 2.28
C LEU A 316 -13.33 -16.57 1.87
N LYS A 317 -13.64 -17.63 2.63
CA LYS A 317 -14.79 -18.53 2.41
C LYS A 317 -16.01 -18.04 3.16
#